data_AF-A0A3M2DF73-F1
#
_entry.id   AF-A0A3M2DF73-F1
#
_cell.length_a   1.000
_cell.length_b   1.000
_cell.length_c   1.000
_cell.angle_alpha   90.00
_cell.angle_beta   90.00
_cell.angle_gamma   90.00
#
_symmetry.space_group_name_H-M   'P 1'
#
loop_
_entity.id
_entity.type
_entity.pdbx_description
1 polymer ?
#
loop_
_entity_poly.entity_id
_entity_poly.type
_entity_poly.pdbx_seq_one_letter_code
_entity_poly.pdbx_strand_id
1 'polypeptide(L)'
;MTDLLEFVGGLLDGLGLVALAIMIGGIGYTLTILRIRCGGLPYQNRLGALALSFTFYGALALGGVRFLQLLLKPLALADATSFWALERFIRTHVFQLNAVSLGLICLLAVQLERARRSPARRGIWLGILLTLAAFLVNEAGLSHASSRLADGTVLMVGTIVHVLGATIWAGGIVHLLLSWHALKKHEDAATSVWPQLVARFSPLGIVSMMLVVSGGSYLAWQYVGAWHGLLGTGYGNMLLVKIGLFIGIMGLAALNLFAGRRWVRTGSTSSMTTAVPIYIQVEIVLAIAMLFSASTLTSFPPAVDVLEAAATPQEVWTMFSPKLPHLAGPEQVMIEAPELTDLRTGTVGRKPDMSWDRFNHNASGVIVLILAGLALLDWSGRVTWARHWPMLFVAFSLLIIVFANPDHWPLGPASFWESFQSTEVVQHWLAGGVVFGLGWFEWWARRCQAASSHVRFVFPILCIAGGIILLTHSHSINELKTEFLVQSTHVAMGWLGVLAGCGRWMELQLPPPQARMAGLFSIIAIMLVGWILLFYINPELPEPVGSASIEG
;
A
#
# COMPACT_ATOMS: atom_id res chain seq x y z
N MET A 1 6.87 17.21 16.36
CA MET A 1 5.73 16.95 15.44
C MET A 1 6.21 16.36 14.11
N THR A 2 7.52 16.38 13.85
CA THR A 2 8.20 15.85 12.67
C THR A 2 7.72 14.48 12.21
N ASP A 3 7.74 13.46 13.07
CA ASP A 3 7.38 12.08 12.68
C ASP A 3 5.94 11.96 12.15
N LEU A 4 5.00 12.70 12.75
CA LEU A 4 3.62 12.77 12.27
C LEU A 4 3.53 13.46 10.91
N LEU A 5 4.31 14.53 10.69
CA LEU A 5 4.35 15.25 9.41
C LEU A 5 4.99 14.39 8.31
N GLU A 6 6.00 13.59 8.64
CA GLU A 6 6.64 12.65 7.70
C GLU A 6 5.69 11.50 7.33
N PHE A 7 4.99 10.92 8.32
CA PHE A 7 3.96 9.91 8.08
C PHE A 7 2.84 10.44 7.16
N VAL A 8 2.30 11.62 7.46
CA VAL A 8 1.31 12.29 6.61
C VAL A 8 1.87 12.59 5.22
N GLY A 9 3.14 13.00 5.14
CA GLY A 9 3.85 13.21 3.88
C GLY A 9 3.88 11.95 3.00
N GLY A 10 4.24 10.81 3.57
CA GLY A 10 4.28 9.52 2.87
C GLY A 10 2.90 9.07 2.37
N LEU A 11 1.84 9.28 3.16
CA LEU A 11 0.46 9.02 2.72
C LEU A 11 0.04 9.92 1.55
N LEU A 12 0.43 11.20 1.59
CA LEU A 12 0.17 12.14 0.50
C LEU A 12 0.92 11.75 -0.77
N ASP A 13 2.18 11.29 -0.68
CA ASP A 13 2.93 10.82 -1.85
C ASP A 13 2.24 9.61 -2.51
N GLY A 14 1.76 8.64 -1.71
CA GLY A 14 0.96 7.52 -2.21
C GLY A 14 -0.35 7.96 -2.90
N LEU A 15 -1.09 8.89 -2.29
CA LEU A 15 -2.29 9.49 -2.91
C LEU A 15 -1.96 10.25 -4.21
N GLY A 16 -0.82 10.94 -4.25
CA GLY A 16 -0.30 11.61 -5.43
C GLY A 16 -0.07 10.63 -6.58
N LEU A 17 0.55 9.47 -6.32
CA LEU A 17 0.75 8.43 -7.32
C LEU A 17 -0.57 7.83 -7.84
N VAL A 18 -1.59 7.68 -6.97
CA VAL A 18 -2.93 7.26 -7.40
C VAL A 18 -3.58 8.31 -8.30
N ALA A 19 -3.53 9.59 -7.92
CA ALA A 19 -4.07 10.69 -8.72
C ALA A 19 -3.36 10.83 -10.08
N LEU A 20 -2.04 10.65 -10.09
CA LEU A 20 -1.21 10.60 -11.29
C LEU A 20 -1.62 9.45 -12.21
N ALA A 21 -1.81 8.25 -11.65
CA ALA A 21 -2.28 7.09 -12.41
C ALA A 21 -3.65 7.37 -13.04
N ILE A 22 -4.63 7.87 -12.27
CA ILE A 22 -5.95 8.24 -12.79
C ILE A 22 -5.82 9.25 -13.95
N MET A 23 -5.01 10.30 -13.81
CA MET A 23 -4.82 11.29 -14.87
C MET A 23 -4.19 10.70 -16.14
N ILE A 24 -3.05 10.02 -16.05
CA ILE A 24 -2.34 9.50 -17.23
C ILE A 24 -3.09 8.32 -17.87
N GLY A 25 -3.57 7.39 -17.05
CA GLY A 25 -4.37 6.26 -17.51
C GLY A 25 -5.69 6.68 -18.14
N GLY A 26 -6.31 7.76 -17.66
CA GLY A 26 -7.51 8.34 -18.27
C GLY A 26 -7.26 8.95 -19.66
N ILE A 27 -6.13 9.64 -19.86
CA ILE A 27 -5.68 10.13 -21.16
C ILE A 27 -5.47 8.93 -22.11
N GLY A 28 -4.72 7.91 -21.66
CA GLY A 28 -4.44 6.70 -22.43
C GLY A 28 -5.72 5.95 -22.81
N TYR A 29 -6.62 5.74 -21.86
CA TYR A 29 -7.90 5.05 -22.03
C TYR A 29 -8.81 5.76 -23.04
N THR A 30 -8.92 7.09 -22.94
CA THR A 30 -9.76 7.91 -23.81
C THR A 30 -9.28 7.88 -25.27
N LEU A 31 -7.96 7.93 -25.48
CA LEU A 31 -7.35 7.93 -26.81
C LEU A 31 -7.35 6.55 -27.47
N THR A 32 -7.06 5.49 -26.72
CA THR A 32 -6.80 4.15 -27.27
C THR A 32 -8.00 3.20 -27.22
N ILE A 33 -8.75 3.21 -26.11
CA ILE A 33 -9.85 2.27 -25.85
C ILE A 33 -11.16 2.84 -26.36
N LEU A 34 -11.52 4.04 -25.89
CA LEU A 34 -12.72 4.74 -26.34
C LEU A 34 -12.55 5.28 -27.75
N ARG A 35 -11.30 5.58 -28.19
CA ARG A 35 -11.00 6.19 -29.49
C ARG A 35 -11.92 7.37 -29.78
N ILE A 36 -12.04 8.29 -28.82
CA ILE A 36 -13.06 9.36 -28.78
C ILE A 36 -13.11 10.23 -30.05
N ARG A 37 -12.05 10.21 -30.87
CA ARG A 37 -11.92 10.93 -32.13
C ARG A 37 -12.51 10.23 -33.35
N CYS A 38 -12.67 8.90 -33.32
CA CYS A 38 -13.01 8.10 -34.50
C CYS A 38 -14.49 7.75 -34.61
N GLY A 39 -15.30 7.99 -33.56
CA GLY A 39 -16.68 7.52 -33.52
C GLY A 39 -16.78 5.98 -33.42
N GLY A 40 -18.01 5.46 -33.44
CA GLY A 40 -18.27 4.04 -33.76
C GLY A 40 -18.43 3.07 -32.60
N LEU A 41 -18.38 3.53 -31.33
CA LEU A 41 -18.75 2.70 -30.18
C LEU A 41 -20.11 3.16 -29.62
N PRO A 42 -21.07 2.25 -29.36
CA PRO A 42 -22.27 2.61 -28.61
C PRO A 42 -21.89 3.21 -27.25
N TYR A 43 -22.65 4.22 -26.80
CA TYR A 43 -22.39 4.95 -25.55
C TYR A 43 -21.06 5.73 -25.47
N GLN A 44 -20.29 5.85 -26.55
CA GLN A 44 -18.96 6.48 -26.56
C GLN A 44 -18.95 7.89 -25.96
N ASN A 45 -19.92 8.75 -26.31
CA ASN A 45 -19.99 10.11 -25.78
C ASN A 45 -20.16 10.15 -24.27
N ARG A 46 -21.02 9.27 -23.73
CA ARG A 46 -21.27 9.17 -22.29
C ARG A 46 -20.04 8.64 -21.55
N LEU A 47 -19.43 7.57 -22.08
CA LEU A 47 -18.22 6.99 -21.50
C LEU A 47 -17.03 7.95 -21.59
N GLY A 48 -16.92 8.69 -22.70
CA GLY A 48 -15.89 9.71 -22.91
C GLY A 48 -16.03 10.88 -21.94
N ALA A 49 -17.26 11.38 -21.74
CA ALA A 49 -17.52 12.44 -20.76
C ALA A 49 -17.21 12.00 -19.32
N LEU A 50 -17.57 10.76 -18.97
CA LEU A 50 -17.23 10.17 -17.68
C LEU A 50 -15.71 10.03 -17.49
N ALA A 51 -15.03 9.43 -18.46
CA ALA A 51 -13.59 9.21 -18.42
C ALA A 51 -12.83 10.53 -18.32
N LEU A 52 -13.13 11.51 -19.18
CA LEU A 52 -12.50 12.83 -19.16
C LEU A 52 -12.79 13.60 -17.85
N SER A 53 -13.98 13.43 -17.27
CA SER A 53 -14.30 14.07 -15.98
C SER A 53 -13.44 13.48 -14.85
N PHE A 54 -13.33 12.15 -14.76
CA PHE A 54 -12.44 11.50 -13.78
C PHE A 54 -10.97 11.82 -14.03
N THR A 55 -10.55 11.89 -15.29
CA THR A 55 -9.19 12.32 -15.67
C THR A 55 -8.90 13.74 -15.18
N PHE A 56 -9.84 14.66 -15.37
CA PHE A 56 -9.76 16.04 -14.91
C PHE A 56 -9.69 16.14 -13.38
N TYR A 57 -10.57 15.44 -12.67
CA TYR A 57 -10.53 15.41 -11.19
C TYR A 57 -9.25 14.74 -10.66
N GLY A 58 -8.71 13.74 -11.37
CA GLY A 58 -7.39 13.17 -11.08
C GLY A 58 -6.27 14.22 -11.18
N ALA A 59 -6.29 15.06 -12.22
CA ALA A 59 -5.35 16.17 -12.37
C ALA A 59 -5.49 17.21 -11.23
N LEU A 60 -6.71 17.57 -10.85
CA LEU A 60 -6.97 18.48 -9.73
C LEU A 60 -6.49 17.89 -8.39
N ALA A 61 -6.77 16.61 -8.15
CA ALA A 61 -6.32 15.93 -6.94
C ALA A 61 -4.79 15.88 -6.86
N LEU A 62 -4.12 15.56 -7.97
CA LEU A 62 -2.66 15.58 -8.05
C LEU A 62 -2.10 16.98 -7.77
N GLY A 63 -2.70 18.02 -8.36
CA GLY A 63 -2.31 19.41 -8.10
C GLY A 63 -2.51 19.82 -6.64
N GLY A 64 -3.63 19.41 -6.03
CA GLY A 64 -3.94 19.65 -4.62
C GLY A 64 -2.95 18.96 -3.67
N VAL A 65 -2.65 17.68 -3.92
CA VAL A 65 -1.62 16.93 -3.16
C VAL A 65 -0.27 17.62 -3.30
N ARG A 66 0.14 17.98 -4.52
CA ARG A 66 1.46 18.58 -4.72
C ARG A 66 1.57 19.98 -4.10
N PHE A 67 0.49 20.76 -4.14
CA PHE A 67 0.41 22.04 -3.43
C PHE A 67 0.51 21.85 -1.91
N LEU A 68 -0.22 20.89 -1.34
CA LEU A 68 -0.16 20.59 0.09
C LEU A 68 1.25 20.17 0.53
N GLN A 69 1.94 19.35 -0.27
CA GLN A 69 3.32 18.94 0.03
C GLN A 69 4.31 20.11 -0.02
N LEU A 70 4.12 21.07 -0.93
CA LEU A 70 4.91 22.30 -0.96
C LEU A 70 4.70 23.17 0.29
N LEU A 71 3.55 23.07 0.96
CA LEU A 71 3.27 23.75 2.23
C LEU A 71 3.78 22.98 3.46
N LEU A 72 3.64 21.65 3.47
CA LEU A 72 4.00 20.82 4.63
C LEU A 72 5.50 20.63 4.80
N LYS A 73 6.26 20.48 3.70
CA LYS A 73 7.72 20.25 3.76
C LYS A 73 8.50 21.38 4.47
N PRO A 74 8.22 22.68 4.23
CA PRO A 74 8.82 23.76 5.01
C PRO A 74 8.50 23.69 6.50
N LEU A 75 7.29 23.26 6.87
CA LEU A 75 6.86 23.14 8.27
C LEU A 75 7.62 22.00 8.97
N ALA A 76 7.73 20.84 8.32
CA ALA A 76 8.52 19.72 8.82
C ALA A 76 10.00 20.10 8.99
N LEU A 77 10.56 20.82 8.02
CA LEU A 77 11.95 21.30 8.10
C LEU A 77 12.14 22.31 9.25
N ALA A 78 11.17 23.20 9.46
CA ALA A 78 11.23 24.18 10.55
C ALA A 78 11.13 23.51 11.93
N ASP A 79 10.29 22.48 12.07
CA ASP A 79 10.17 21.68 13.30
C ASP A 79 11.49 20.95 13.59
N ALA A 80 12.07 20.29 12.58
CA ALA A 80 13.32 19.53 12.72
C ALA A 80 14.54 20.41 13.01
N THR A 81 14.61 21.61 12.44
CA THR A 81 15.79 22.48 12.56
C THR A 81 15.65 23.57 13.61
N SER A 82 14.47 23.72 14.24
CA SER A 82 14.15 24.78 15.20
C SER A 82 14.32 26.22 14.67
N PHE A 83 14.40 26.41 13.35
CA PHE A 83 14.39 27.74 12.72
C PHE A 83 13.58 27.75 11.43
N TRP A 84 13.03 28.91 11.09
CA TRP A 84 12.28 29.08 9.84
C TRP A 84 13.20 29.06 8.62
N ALA A 85 13.07 28.04 7.78
CA ALA A 85 13.98 27.79 6.66
C ALA A 85 13.32 28.01 5.28
N LEU A 86 12.18 28.72 5.20
CA LEU A 86 11.41 28.84 3.94
C LEU A 86 12.23 29.39 2.78
N GLU A 87 13.02 30.45 3.00
CA GLU A 87 13.84 31.05 1.94
C GLU A 87 14.86 30.05 1.39
N ARG A 88 15.50 29.27 2.28
CA ARG A 88 16.44 28.22 1.89
C ARG A 88 15.73 27.11 1.12
N PHE A 89 14.55 26.70 1.59
CA PHE A 89 13.76 25.66 0.96
C PHE A 89 13.31 26.04 -0.46
N ILE A 90 12.85 27.27 -0.69
CA ILE A 90 12.43 27.75 -2.01
C ILE A 90 13.57 27.72 -3.04
N ARG A 91 14.81 27.90 -2.58
CA ARG A 91 16.01 27.84 -3.43
C ARG A 91 16.46 26.40 -3.74
N THR A 92 15.86 25.38 -3.12
CA THR A 92 16.22 23.99 -3.40
C THR A 92 15.71 23.53 -4.76
N HIS A 93 16.48 22.66 -5.41
CA HIS A 93 16.10 22.02 -6.67
C HIS A 93 14.77 21.24 -6.53
N VAL A 94 14.57 20.59 -5.37
CA VAL A 94 13.33 19.87 -5.05
C VAL A 94 12.12 20.81 -5.09
N PHE A 95 12.20 21.99 -4.45
CA PHE A 95 11.10 22.96 -4.50
C PHE A 95 10.82 23.42 -5.93
N GLN A 96 11.87 23.80 -6.67
CA GLN A 96 11.74 24.32 -8.04
C GLN A 96 11.08 23.32 -8.98
N LEU A 97 11.53 22.05 -8.98
CA LEU A 97 10.91 21.00 -9.80
C LEU A 97 9.46 20.76 -9.40
N ASN A 98 9.15 20.75 -8.10
CA ASN A 98 7.77 20.59 -7.63
C ASN A 98 6.86 21.76 -8.01
N ALA A 99 7.37 22.98 -8.03
CA ALA A 99 6.64 24.16 -8.50
C ALA A 99 6.39 24.10 -10.01
N VAL A 100 7.38 23.66 -10.80
CA VAL A 100 7.21 23.40 -12.24
C VAL A 100 6.16 22.31 -12.48
N SER A 101 6.22 21.20 -11.75
CA SER A 101 5.22 20.14 -11.80
C SER A 101 3.82 20.66 -11.54
N LEU A 102 3.64 21.48 -10.49
CA LEU A 102 2.34 22.10 -10.19
C LEU A 102 1.83 22.97 -11.35
N GLY A 103 2.71 23.78 -11.96
CA GLY A 103 2.36 24.57 -13.14
C GLY A 103 1.94 23.72 -14.34
N LEU A 104 2.66 22.62 -14.62
CA LEU A 104 2.34 21.68 -15.70
C LEU A 104 1.03 20.93 -15.43
N ILE A 105 0.75 20.55 -14.18
CA ILE A 105 -0.52 19.92 -13.77
C ILE A 105 -1.68 20.89 -13.98
N CYS A 106 -1.54 22.16 -13.58
CA CYS A 106 -2.55 23.20 -13.83
C CYS A 106 -2.81 23.38 -15.33
N LEU A 107 -1.76 23.41 -16.15
CA LEU A 107 -1.90 23.48 -17.60
C LEU A 107 -2.60 22.23 -18.17
N LEU A 108 -2.27 21.03 -17.69
CA LEU A 108 -2.97 19.80 -18.06
C LEU A 108 -4.46 19.86 -17.68
N ALA A 109 -4.79 20.34 -16.48
CA ALA A 109 -6.18 20.48 -16.04
C ALA A 109 -6.98 21.41 -16.96
N VAL A 110 -6.41 22.56 -17.37
CA VAL A 110 -7.03 23.47 -18.34
C VAL A 110 -7.24 22.80 -19.70
N GLN A 111 -6.24 22.04 -20.18
CA GLN A 111 -6.35 21.33 -21.45
C GLN A 111 -7.37 20.19 -21.41
N LEU A 112 -7.46 19.46 -20.30
CA LEU A 112 -8.45 18.41 -20.05
C LEU A 112 -9.87 18.99 -19.99
N GLU A 113 -10.07 20.14 -19.36
CA GLU A 113 -11.37 20.84 -19.37
C GLU A 113 -11.77 21.26 -20.80
N ARG A 114 -10.82 21.74 -21.61
CA ARG A 114 -11.06 21.99 -23.04
C ARG A 114 -11.40 20.70 -23.79
N ALA A 115 -10.73 19.59 -23.49
CA ALA A 115 -11.02 18.28 -24.09
C ALA A 115 -12.42 17.77 -23.71
N ARG A 116 -12.91 18.03 -22.49
CA ARG A 116 -14.29 17.70 -22.07
C ARG A 116 -15.34 18.39 -22.94
N ARG A 117 -15.08 19.65 -23.33
CA ARG A 117 -15.99 20.45 -24.17
C ARG A 117 -15.84 20.16 -25.66
N SER A 118 -14.65 19.78 -26.11
CA SER A 118 -14.34 19.58 -27.54
C SER A 118 -13.43 18.36 -27.77
N PRO A 119 -13.91 17.14 -27.47
CA PRO A 119 -13.07 15.93 -27.45
C PRO A 119 -12.54 15.51 -28.82
N ALA A 120 -13.15 15.97 -29.92
CA ALA A 120 -12.73 15.65 -31.28
C ALA A 120 -11.52 16.47 -31.78
N ARG A 121 -11.17 17.59 -31.13
CA ARG A 121 -10.16 18.54 -31.65
C ARG A 121 -8.74 18.02 -31.45
N ARG A 122 -8.05 17.70 -32.56
CA ARG A 122 -6.67 17.13 -32.55
C ARG A 122 -5.65 18.00 -31.83
N GLY A 123 -5.71 19.33 -32.01
CA GLY A 123 -4.74 20.25 -31.39
C GLY A 123 -4.74 20.23 -29.86
N ILE A 124 -5.89 19.97 -29.22
CA ILE A 124 -5.97 19.86 -27.75
C ILE A 124 -5.18 18.63 -27.29
N TRP A 125 -5.37 17.49 -27.96
CA TRP A 125 -4.67 16.26 -27.62
C TRP A 125 -3.17 16.31 -27.86
N LEU A 126 -2.74 16.99 -28.93
CA LEU A 126 -1.30 17.24 -29.16
C LEU A 126 -0.71 18.07 -28.01
N GLY A 127 -1.39 19.13 -27.58
CA GLY A 127 -0.99 19.93 -26.42
C GLY A 127 -0.89 19.10 -25.14
N ILE A 128 -1.92 18.28 -24.85
CA ILE A 128 -1.93 17.38 -23.67
C ILE A 128 -0.72 16.46 -23.70
N LEU A 129 -0.42 15.83 -24.83
CA LEU A 129 0.70 14.89 -24.95
C LEU A 129 2.06 15.59 -24.79
N LEU A 130 2.23 16.80 -25.33
CA LEU A 130 3.45 17.60 -25.17
C LEU A 130 3.65 18.04 -23.71
N THR A 131 2.58 18.54 -23.06
CA THR A 131 2.65 18.92 -21.63
C THR A 131 2.90 17.71 -20.74
N LEU A 132 2.29 16.57 -21.04
CA LEU A 132 2.52 15.32 -20.31
C LEU A 132 3.97 14.84 -20.47
N ALA A 133 4.55 14.92 -21.67
CA ALA A 133 5.95 14.58 -21.88
C ALA A 133 6.89 15.49 -21.06
N ALA A 134 6.66 16.80 -21.08
CA ALA A 134 7.42 17.75 -20.27
C ALA A 134 7.27 17.46 -18.77
N PHE A 135 6.06 17.12 -18.32
CA PHE A 135 5.78 16.73 -16.94
C PHE A 135 6.56 15.48 -16.52
N LEU A 136 6.55 14.42 -17.34
CA LEU A 136 7.28 13.19 -17.02
C LEU A 136 8.80 13.39 -16.97
N VAL A 137 9.35 14.23 -17.86
CA VAL A 137 10.78 14.61 -17.81
C VAL A 137 11.10 15.37 -16.53
N ASN A 138 10.23 16.30 -16.11
CA ASN A 138 10.40 17.05 -14.87
C ASN A 138 10.32 16.13 -13.63
N GLU A 139 9.34 15.22 -13.59
CA GLU A 139 9.19 14.24 -12.50
C GLU A 139 10.39 13.28 -12.39
N ALA A 140 11.00 12.90 -13.52
CA ALA A 140 12.22 12.09 -13.47
C ALA A 140 13.36 12.80 -12.73
N GLY A 141 13.39 14.13 -12.74
CA GLY A 141 14.34 14.95 -11.98
C GLY A 141 14.14 14.90 -10.46
N LEU A 142 12.99 14.43 -9.97
CA LEU A 142 12.69 14.23 -8.55
C LEU A 142 13.04 12.82 -8.05
N SER A 143 13.45 11.91 -8.94
CA SER A 143 13.82 10.54 -8.57
C SER A 143 15.28 10.45 -8.09
N HIS A 144 15.65 9.33 -7.45
CA HIS A 144 17.05 9.04 -7.10
C HIS A 144 18.01 9.10 -8.29
N ALA A 145 17.50 8.95 -9.52
CA ALA A 145 18.32 9.03 -10.73
C ALA A 145 19.01 10.40 -10.89
N SER A 146 18.38 11.49 -10.44
CA SER A 146 18.92 12.85 -10.63
C SER A 146 20.11 13.16 -9.72
N SER A 147 20.27 12.42 -8.63
CA SER A 147 21.41 12.54 -7.71
C SER A 147 22.53 11.55 -8.00
N ARG A 148 22.43 10.69 -9.02
CA ARG A 148 23.50 9.74 -9.38
C ARG A 148 24.60 10.43 -10.18
N LEU A 149 25.86 10.23 -9.76
CA LEU A 149 27.03 10.82 -10.41
C LEU A 149 27.33 10.22 -11.79
N ALA A 150 26.95 8.95 -12.00
CA ALA A 150 27.07 8.23 -13.27
C ALA A 150 25.69 7.72 -13.71
N ASP A 151 25.47 7.68 -15.03
CA ASP A 151 24.28 7.13 -15.68
C ASP A 151 22.91 7.71 -15.26
N GLY A 152 22.89 8.86 -14.57
CA GLY A 152 21.67 9.50 -14.07
C GLY A 152 20.61 9.70 -15.17
N THR A 153 21.00 10.14 -16.35
CA THR A 153 20.09 10.30 -17.50
C THR A 153 19.44 8.98 -17.94
N VAL A 154 20.19 7.88 -17.96
CA VAL A 154 19.65 6.57 -18.38
C VAL A 154 18.70 6.03 -17.32
N LEU A 155 19.02 6.23 -16.03
CA LEU A 155 18.13 5.90 -14.92
C LEU A 155 16.84 6.74 -14.95
N MET A 156 16.93 8.02 -15.32
CA MET A 156 15.75 8.88 -15.54
C MET A 156 14.87 8.35 -16.66
N VAL A 157 15.45 7.93 -17.79
CA VAL A 157 14.69 7.32 -18.90
C VAL A 157 14.01 6.02 -18.45
N GLY A 158 14.73 5.14 -17.73
CA GLY A 158 14.16 3.92 -17.15
C GLY A 158 12.99 4.22 -16.20
N THR A 159 13.12 5.28 -15.40
CA THR A 159 12.07 5.79 -14.51
C THR A 159 10.84 6.24 -15.29
N ILE A 160 11.01 7.03 -16.35
CA ILE A 160 9.91 7.49 -17.20
C ILE A 160 9.20 6.29 -17.84
N VAL A 161 9.95 5.32 -18.39
CA VAL A 161 9.40 4.10 -19.01
C VAL A 161 8.57 3.31 -18.01
N HIS A 162 9.12 3.05 -16.81
CA HIS A 162 8.43 2.31 -15.75
C HIS A 162 7.16 3.02 -15.28
N VAL A 163 7.26 4.31 -14.95
CA VAL A 163 6.12 5.12 -14.44
C VAL A 163 5.04 5.29 -15.50
N LEU A 164 5.41 5.51 -16.76
CA LEU A 164 4.44 5.62 -17.86
C LEU A 164 3.66 4.32 -18.04
N GLY A 165 4.35 3.17 -18.05
CA GLY A 165 3.70 1.86 -18.09
C GLY A 165 2.75 1.65 -16.92
N ALA A 166 3.22 1.93 -15.70
CA ALA A 166 2.47 1.72 -14.46
C ALA A 166 1.21 2.59 -14.40
N THR A 167 1.34 3.88 -14.72
CA THR A 167 0.24 4.85 -14.66
C THR A 167 -0.80 4.65 -15.76
N ILE A 168 -0.37 4.31 -16.99
CA ILE A 168 -1.30 3.96 -18.07
C ILE A 168 -2.14 2.74 -17.68
N TRP A 169 -1.51 1.68 -17.15
CA TRP A 169 -2.23 0.48 -16.75
C TRP A 169 -3.12 0.73 -15.54
N ALA A 170 -2.56 1.19 -14.41
CA ALA A 170 -3.29 1.34 -13.16
C ALA A 170 -4.46 2.32 -13.28
N GLY A 171 -4.26 3.46 -13.93
CA GLY A 171 -5.36 4.38 -14.21
C GLY A 171 -6.31 3.87 -15.28
N GLY A 172 -5.80 3.13 -16.26
CA GLY A 172 -6.59 2.55 -17.33
C GLY A 172 -7.61 1.53 -16.82
N ILE A 173 -7.23 0.66 -15.87
CA ILE A 173 -8.16 -0.29 -15.23
C ILE A 173 -9.23 0.42 -14.39
N VAL A 174 -8.89 1.53 -13.73
CA VAL A 174 -9.87 2.38 -13.03
C VAL A 174 -10.91 2.92 -14.02
N HIS A 175 -10.47 3.46 -15.17
CA HIS A 175 -11.37 3.98 -16.21
C HIS A 175 -12.20 2.89 -16.89
N LEU A 176 -11.64 1.69 -17.02
CA LEU A 176 -12.36 0.52 -17.49
C LEU A 176 -13.48 0.13 -16.50
N LEU A 177 -13.19 0.10 -15.20
CA LEU A 177 -14.19 -0.20 -14.16
C LEU A 177 -15.27 0.89 -14.06
N LEU A 178 -14.91 2.17 -14.24
CA LEU A 178 -15.90 3.26 -14.33
C LEU A 178 -16.84 3.04 -15.51
N SER A 179 -16.30 2.59 -16.65
CA SER A 179 -17.11 2.24 -17.82
C SER A 179 -18.05 1.07 -17.51
N TRP A 180 -17.58 0.03 -16.81
CA TRP A 180 -18.47 -1.04 -16.31
C TRP A 180 -19.61 -0.50 -15.46
N HIS A 181 -19.33 0.38 -14.50
CA HIS A 181 -20.37 0.94 -13.63
C HIS A 181 -21.41 1.78 -14.37
N ALA A 182 -21.01 2.43 -15.47
CA ALA A 182 -21.93 3.15 -16.34
C ALA A 182 -22.78 2.21 -17.21
N LEU A 183 -22.20 1.09 -17.65
CA LEU A 183 -22.84 0.13 -18.56
C LEU A 183 -23.72 -0.89 -17.83
N LYS A 184 -23.35 -1.35 -16.62
CA LYS A 184 -24.06 -2.42 -15.88
C LYS A 184 -25.53 -2.12 -15.58
N LYS A 185 -25.94 -0.85 -15.70
CA LYS A 185 -27.33 -0.40 -15.54
C LYS A 185 -28.20 -0.67 -16.78
N HIS A 186 -27.58 -1.05 -17.90
CA HIS A 186 -28.22 -1.29 -19.20
C HIS A 186 -27.79 -2.68 -19.67
N GLU A 187 -28.68 -3.66 -19.57
CA GLU A 187 -28.35 -5.08 -19.82
C GLU A 187 -27.74 -5.32 -21.21
N ASP A 188 -28.32 -4.72 -22.25
CA ASP A 188 -27.80 -4.78 -23.62
C ASP A 188 -26.37 -4.22 -23.71
N ALA A 189 -26.09 -3.13 -22.99
CA ALA A 189 -24.77 -2.49 -23.01
C ALA A 189 -23.73 -3.31 -22.22
N ALA A 190 -24.15 -3.92 -21.11
CA ALA A 190 -23.32 -4.80 -20.29
C ALA A 190 -22.92 -6.09 -21.02
N THR A 191 -23.75 -6.58 -21.95
CA THR A 191 -23.48 -7.79 -22.72
C THR A 191 -22.80 -7.52 -24.06
N SER A 192 -23.09 -6.38 -24.71
CA SER A 192 -22.54 -6.06 -26.04
C SER A 192 -21.30 -5.15 -26.02
N VAL A 193 -21.24 -4.13 -25.15
CA VAL A 193 -20.18 -3.09 -25.17
C VAL A 193 -19.05 -3.44 -24.22
N TRP A 194 -19.39 -3.90 -23.00
CA TRP A 194 -18.38 -4.20 -21.97
C TRP A 194 -17.32 -5.21 -22.42
N PRO A 195 -17.67 -6.37 -23.01
CA PRO A 195 -16.67 -7.31 -23.48
C PRO A 195 -15.71 -6.73 -24.54
N GLN A 196 -16.20 -5.83 -25.40
CA GLN A 196 -15.37 -5.13 -26.37
C GLN A 196 -14.36 -4.19 -25.70
N LEU A 197 -14.76 -3.49 -24.64
CA LEU A 197 -13.86 -2.61 -23.89
C LEU A 197 -12.73 -3.41 -23.23
N VAL A 198 -13.05 -4.54 -22.61
CA VAL A 198 -12.07 -5.45 -22.00
C VAL A 198 -11.12 -6.02 -23.06
N ALA A 199 -11.65 -6.44 -24.22
CA ALA A 199 -10.84 -6.95 -25.33
C ALA A 199 -9.90 -5.87 -25.90
N ARG A 200 -10.37 -4.62 -26.04
CA ARG A 200 -9.55 -3.48 -26.46
C ARG A 200 -8.49 -3.09 -25.42
N PHE A 201 -8.79 -3.29 -24.14
CA PHE A 201 -7.86 -3.00 -23.06
C PHE A 201 -6.71 -4.01 -23.02
N SER A 202 -6.93 -5.26 -23.44
CA SER A 202 -5.93 -6.33 -23.33
C SER A 202 -4.58 -5.99 -24.00
N PRO A 203 -4.52 -5.51 -25.27
CA PRO A 203 -3.25 -5.07 -25.88
C PRO A 203 -2.58 -3.90 -25.14
N LEU A 204 -3.37 -2.92 -24.69
CA LEU A 204 -2.85 -1.78 -23.92
C LEU A 204 -2.22 -2.27 -22.62
N GLY A 205 -2.91 -3.14 -21.89
CA GLY A 205 -2.40 -3.77 -20.67
C GLY A 205 -1.09 -4.53 -20.91
N ILE A 206 -0.98 -5.32 -21.98
CA ILE A 206 0.26 -6.04 -22.33
C ILE A 206 1.41 -5.06 -22.58
N VAL A 207 1.20 -4.03 -23.39
CA VAL A 207 2.24 -3.02 -23.68
C VAL A 207 2.64 -2.29 -22.40
N SER A 208 1.67 -1.86 -21.58
CA SER A 208 1.95 -1.25 -20.28
C SER A 208 2.77 -2.16 -19.37
N MET A 209 2.45 -3.45 -19.30
CA MET A 209 3.23 -4.41 -18.52
C MET A 209 4.66 -4.59 -19.05
N MET A 210 4.85 -4.61 -20.37
CA MET A 210 6.20 -4.64 -20.96
C MET A 210 7.02 -3.42 -20.53
N LEU A 211 6.42 -2.22 -20.52
CA LEU A 211 7.09 -0.99 -20.06
C LEU A 211 7.42 -1.06 -18.56
N VAL A 212 6.47 -1.52 -17.73
CA VAL A 212 6.67 -1.69 -16.28
C VAL A 212 7.81 -2.66 -16.00
N VAL A 213 7.78 -3.84 -16.60
CA VAL A 213 8.78 -4.90 -16.37
C VAL A 213 10.15 -4.49 -16.91
N SER A 214 10.24 -3.91 -18.11
CA SER A 214 11.53 -3.50 -18.68
C SER A 214 12.17 -2.37 -17.88
N GLY A 215 11.45 -1.28 -17.62
CA GLY A 215 11.96 -0.18 -16.80
C GLY A 215 12.22 -0.61 -15.35
N GLY A 216 11.32 -1.37 -14.75
CA GLY A 216 11.44 -1.84 -13.37
C GLY A 216 12.60 -2.81 -13.16
N SER A 217 12.82 -3.74 -14.09
CA SER A 217 13.96 -4.67 -14.02
C SER A 217 15.29 -3.93 -14.16
N TYR A 218 15.37 -2.96 -15.07
CA TYR A 218 16.56 -2.13 -15.23
C TYR A 218 16.87 -1.33 -13.96
N LEU A 219 15.88 -0.67 -13.37
CA LEU A 219 16.06 0.09 -12.13
C LEU A 219 16.41 -0.82 -10.95
N ALA A 220 15.74 -1.97 -10.82
CA ALA A 220 16.04 -2.95 -9.78
C ALA A 220 17.49 -3.45 -9.88
N TRP A 221 17.97 -3.75 -11.09
CA TRP A 221 19.36 -4.14 -11.32
C TRP A 221 20.35 -3.09 -10.82
N GLN A 222 20.06 -1.81 -11.06
CA GLN A 222 20.93 -0.69 -10.72
C GLN A 222 20.88 -0.29 -9.24
N TYR A 223 19.71 -0.39 -8.60
CA TYR A 223 19.52 0.07 -7.21
C TYR A 223 19.67 -1.02 -6.16
N VAL A 224 19.55 -2.31 -6.53
CA VAL A 224 19.70 -3.41 -5.57
C VAL A 224 21.15 -3.81 -5.37
N GLY A 225 21.94 -3.88 -6.44
CA GLY A 225 23.38 -4.17 -6.42
C GLY A 225 23.76 -5.63 -6.11
N ALA A 226 23.18 -6.25 -5.08
CA ALA A 226 23.52 -7.61 -4.63
C ALA A 226 22.33 -8.36 -4.00
N TRP A 227 22.40 -9.69 -3.95
CA TRP A 227 21.36 -10.55 -3.36
C TRP A 227 21.08 -10.26 -1.88
N HIS A 228 22.13 -10.00 -1.09
CA HIS A 228 21.95 -9.61 0.31
C HIS A 228 21.36 -8.19 0.44
N GLY A 229 21.54 -7.32 -0.56
CA GLY A 229 20.83 -6.04 -0.65
C GLY A 229 19.33 -6.23 -0.85
N LEU A 230 18.91 -7.24 -1.61
CA LEU A 230 17.50 -7.56 -1.83
C LEU A 230 16.81 -8.07 -0.56
N LEU A 231 17.49 -8.93 0.20
CA LEU A 231 16.91 -9.57 1.39
C LEU A 231 17.15 -8.80 2.68
N GLY A 232 18.24 -8.04 2.76
CA GLY A 232 18.77 -7.47 4.01
C GLY A 232 18.58 -5.96 4.17
N THR A 233 17.82 -5.30 3.29
CA THR A 233 17.60 -3.85 3.35
C THR A 233 16.11 -3.50 3.22
N GLY A 234 15.71 -2.35 3.78
CA GLY A 234 14.34 -1.85 3.65
C GLY A 234 13.90 -1.65 2.20
N TYR A 235 14.81 -1.15 1.35
CA TYR A 235 14.58 -1.00 -0.08
C TYR A 235 14.32 -2.35 -0.77
N GLY A 236 15.20 -3.33 -0.55
CA GLY A 236 15.08 -4.66 -1.14
C GLY A 236 13.81 -5.38 -0.72
N ASN A 237 13.46 -5.33 0.56
CA ASN A 237 12.25 -5.96 1.08
C ASN A 237 10.97 -5.32 0.56
N MET A 238 10.92 -3.98 0.47
CA MET A 238 9.78 -3.30 -0.16
C MET A 238 9.67 -3.64 -1.66
N LEU A 239 10.79 -3.82 -2.36
CA LEU A 239 10.78 -4.33 -3.73
C LEU A 239 10.22 -5.76 -3.81
N LEU A 240 10.54 -6.65 -2.86
CA LEU A 240 9.96 -8.00 -2.80
C LEU A 240 8.44 -7.96 -2.60
N VAL A 241 7.92 -7.07 -1.76
CA VAL A 241 6.47 -6.85 -1.65
C VAL A 241 5.87 -6.41 -2.98
N LYS A 242 6.50 -5.46 -3.68
CA LYS A 242 6.05 -5.06 -5.02
C LYS A 242 6.05 -6.24 -5.99
N ILE A 243 7.06 -7.11 -5.96
CA ILE A 243 7.08 -8.32 -6.79
C ILE A 243 5.93 -9.26 -6.42
N GLY A 244 5.66 -9.48 -5.13
CA GLY A 244 4.55 -10.31 -4.65
C GLY A 244 3.18 -9.78 -5.07
N LEU A 245 2.93 -8.48 -4.87
CA LEU A 245 1.72 -7.80 -5.35
C LEU A 245 1.59 -7.90 -6.88
N PHE A 246 2.69 -7.74 -7.61
CA PHE A 246 2.73 -7.81 -9.07
C PHE A 246 2.34 -9.20 -9.58
N ILE A 247 2.85 -10.27 -8.94
CA ILE A 247 2.47 -11.66 -9.25
C ILE A 247 0.95 -11.85 -9.07
N GLY A 248 0.37 -11.34 -7.98
CA GLY A 248 -1.07 -11.37 -7.74
C GLY A 248 -1.87 -10.67 -8.83
N ILE A 249 -1.44 -9.46 -9.22
CA ILE A 249 -2.03 -8.69 -10.32
C ILE A 249 -1.93 -9.48 -11.65
N MET A 250 -0.78 -10.07 -11.96
CA MET A 250 -0.59 -10.87 -13.18
C MET A 250 -1.47 -12.12 -13.20
N GLY A 251 -1.71 -12.74 -12.06
CA GLY A 251 -2.68 -13.83 -11.93
C GLY A 251 -4.10 -13.40 -12.32
N LEU A 252 -4.58 -12.27 -11.78
CA LEU A 252 -5.90 -11.73 -12.12
C LEU A 252 -5.98 -11.27 -13.59
N ALA A 253 -4.92 -10.63 -14.09
CA ALA A 253 -4.84 -10.17 -15.47
C ALA A 253 -4.88 -11.34 -16.45
N ALA A 254 -4.25 -12.48 -16.11
CA ALA A 254 -4.34 -13.71 -16.89
C ALA A 254 -5.77 -14.27 -16.91
N LEU A 255 -6.48 -14.29 -15.77
CA LEU A 255 -7.89 -14.70 -15.72
C LEU A 255 -8.77 -13.81 -16.59
N ASN A 256 -8.55 -12.49 -16.56
CA ASN A 256 -9.24 -11.51 -17.39
C ASN A 256 -8.96 -11.73 -18.89
N LEU A 257 -7.70 -11.99 -19.26
CA LEU A 257 -7.30 -12.31 -20.63
C LEU A 257 -7.96 -13.60 -21.13
N PHE A 258 -8.01 -14.65 -20.30
CA PHE A 258 -8.65 -15.91 -20.67
C PHE A 258 -10.16 -15.76 -20.82
N ALA A 259 -10.81 -14.98 -19.96
CA ALA A 259 -12.23 -14.65 -20.09
C ALA A 259 -12.51 -13.91 -21.42
N GLY A 260 -11.68 -12.91 -21.75
CA GLY A 260 -11.78 -12.18 -23.02
C GLY A 260 -11.59 -13.08 -24.25
N ARG A 261 -10.56 -13.96 -24.23
CA ARG A 261 -10.33 -14.94 -25.31
C ARG A 261 -11.48 -15.92 -25.47
N ARG A 262 -12.05 -16.40 -24.35
CA ARG A 262 -13.23 -17.29 -24.38
C ARG A 262 -14.44 -16.59 -24.97
N TRP A 263 -14.67 -15.32 -24.61
CA TRP A 263 -15.74 -14.52 -25.19
C TRP A 263 -15.58 -14.39 -26.72
N VAL A 264 -14.39 -14.04 -27.21
CA VAL A 264 -14.12 -13.96 -28.67
C VAL A 264 -14.39 -15.29 -29.37
N ARG A 265 -14.03 -16.42 -28.75
CA ARG A 265 -14.19 -17.76 -29.36
C ARG A 265 -15.62 -18.29 -29.32
N THR A 266 -16.38 -18.00 -28.26
CA THR A 266 -17.65 -18.69 -27.96
C THR A 266 -18.86 -17.77 -27.87
N GLY A 267 -18.68 -16.45 -27.87
CA GLY A 267 -19.74 -15.47 -27.63
C GLY A 267 -20.25 -15.44 -26.18
N SER A 268 -19.77 -16.32 -25.30
CA SER A 268 -20.25 -16.40 -23.92
C SER A 268 -19.85 -15.17 -23.10
N THR A 269 -20.83 -14.46 -22.57
CA THR A 269 -20.66 -13.23 -21.76
C THR A 269 -20.72 -13.48 -20.26
N SER A 270 -21.09 -14.68 -19.81
CA SER A 270 -21.33 -14.99 -18.39
C SER A 270 -20.15 -14.60 -17.49
N SER A 271 -18.95 -15.12 -17.77
CA SER A 271 -17.76 -14.75 -16.98
C SER A 271 -17.36 -13.29 -17.12
N MET A 272 -17.66 -12.67 -18.27
CA MET A 272 -17.33 -11.27 -18.54
C MET A 272 -18.18 -10.33 -17.67
N THR A 273 -19.43 -10.67 -17.39
CA THR A 273 -20.33 -9.82 -16.61
C THR A 273 -20.33 -10.14 -15.12
N THR A 274 -20.02 -11.38 -14.73
CA THR A 274 -20.05 -11.80 -13.33
C THR A 274 -18.69 -11.71 -12.63
N ALA A 275 -17.61 -12.22 -13.25
CA ALA A 275 -16.32 -12.38 -12.56
C ALA A 275 -15.30 -11.28 -12.90
N VAL A 276 -15.14 -10.95 -14.19
CA VAL A 276 -14.14 -9.96 -14.66
C VAL A 276 -14.25 -8.61 -13.95
N PRO A 277 -15.44 -8.02 -13.70
CA PRO A 277 -15.53 -6.76 -12.99
C PRO A 277 -15.05 -6.83 -11.54
N ILE A 278 -15.15 -8.00 -10.90
CA ILE A 278 -14.66 -8.23 -9.54
C ILE A 278 -13.14 -8.40 -9.55
N TYR A 279 -12.60 -9.16 -10.50
CA TYR A 279 -11.14 -9.25 -10.67
C TYR A 279 -10.51 -7.89 -10.93
N ILE A 280 -11.13 -7.04 -11.75
CA ILE A 280 -10.66 -5.66 -11.99
C ILE A 280 -10.74 -4.80 -10.72
N GLN A 281 -11.79 -4.94 -9.89
CA GLN A 281 -11.85 -4.24 -8.60
C GLN A 281 -10.66 -4.61 -7.70
N VAL A 282 -10.32 -5.90 -7.65
CA VAL A 282 -9.21 -6.40 -6.84
C VAL A 282 -7.85 -6.00 -7.44
N GLU A 283 -7.71 -6.01 -8.77
CA GLU A 283 -6.54 -5.47 -9.45
C GLU A 283 -6.33 -4.00 -9.10
N ILE A 284 -7.38 -3.19 -9.02
CA ILE A 284 -7.29 -1.78 -8.60
C ILE A 284 -6.82 -1.67 -7.15
N VAL A 285 -7.35 -2.50 -6.24
CA VAL A 285 -6.89 -2.54 -4.84
C VAL A 285 -5.39 -2.88 -4.76
N LEU A 286 -4.96 -3.92 -5.47
CA LEU A 286 -3.55 -4.31 -5.51
C LEU A 286 -2.67 -3.24 -6.19
N ALA A 287 -3.19 -2.56 -7.21
CA ALA A 287 -2.51 -1.44 -7.86
C ALA A 287 -2.36 -0.25 -6.89
N ILE A 288 -3.37 0.06 -6.08
CA ILE A 288 -3.27 1.10 -5.05
C ILE A 288 -2.21 0.71 -4.03
N ALA A 289 -2.25 -0.52 -3.49
CA ALA A 289 -1.22 -1.01 -2.56
C ALA A 289 0.19 -0.95 -3.18
N MET A 290 0.32 -1.28 -4.47
CA MET A 290 1.58 -1.18 -5.22
C MET A 290 2.09 0.27 -5.32
N LEU A 291 1.20 1.24 -5.58
CA LEU A 291 1.55 2.65 -5.70
C LEU A 291 1.96 3.24 -4.33
N PHE A 292 1.27 2.89 -3.25
CA PHE A 292 1.70 3.25 -1.90
C PHE A 292 3.04 2.59 -1.54
N SER A 293 3.23 1.31 -1.87
CA SER A 293 4.53 0.63 -1.70
C SER A 293 5.64 1.30 -2.52
N ALA A 294 5.33 1.83 -3.71
CA ALA A 294 6.28 2.57 -4.52
C ALA A 294 6.66 3.91 -3.89
N SER A 295 5.71 4.60 -3.26
CA SER A 295 5.97 5.80 -2.46
C SER A 295 6.92 5.51 -1.30
N THR A 296 6.66 4.44 -0.53
CA THR A 296 7.51 4.06 0.59
C THR A 296 8.90 3.60 0.13
N LEU A 297 8.98 2.90 -1.01
CA LEU A 297 10.24 2.49 -1.60
C LEU A 297 11.15 3.69 -1.90
N THR A 298 10.60 4.83 -2.32
CA THR A 298 11.38 6.05 -2.59
C THR A 298 11.85 6.79 -1.34
N SER A 299 11.34 6.42 -0.16
CA SER A 299 11.84 6.93 1.13
C SER A 299 13.05 6.15 1.64
N PHE A 300 13.28 4.92 1.14
CA PHE A 300 14.49 4.17 1.49
C PHE A 300 15.68 4.58 0.63
N PRO A 301 16.90 4.62 1.19
CA PRO A 301 18.09 4.69 0.37
C PRO A 301 18.15 3.48 -0.57
N PRO A 302 18.60 3.62 -1.82
CA PRO A 302 18.85 2.49 -2.70
C PRO A 302 19.72 1.44 -1.99
N ALA A 303 19.38 0.15 -2.11
CA ALA A 303 20.06 -0.91 -1.37
C ALA A 303 21.57 -0.96 -1.64
N VAL A 304 21.98 -0.68 -2.90
CA VAL A 304 23.39 -0.62 -3.31
C VAL A 304 24.21 0.41 -2.51
N ASP A 305 23.56 1.43 -1.95
CA ASP A 305 24.22 2.50 -1.19
C ASP A 305 24.33 2.17 0.31
N VAL A 306 23.70 1.08 0.80
CA VAL A 306 23.67 0.68 2.22
C VAL A 306 24.03 -0.78 2.44
N LEU A 307 24.74 -1.40 1.49
CA LEU A 307 25.08 -2.83 1.52
C LEU A 307 25.88 -3.26 2.75
N GLU A 308 26.70 -2.37 3.31
CA GLU A 308 27.50 -2.64 4.51
C GLU A 308 26.64 -2.76 5.79
N ALA A 309 25.50 -2.06 5.82
CA ALA A 309 24.53 -2.11 6.92
C ALA A 309 23.42 -3.15 6.69
N ALA A 310 23.47 -3.92 5.59
CA ALA A 310 22.44 -4.90 5.27
C ALA A 310 22.46 -6.07 6.26
N ALA A 311 21.27 -6.51 6.69
CA ALA A 311 21.15 -7.74 7.47
C ALA A 311 21.49 -8.97 6.62
N THR A 312 22.05 -9.99 7.26
CA THR A 312 22.29 -11.28 6.61
C THR A 312 20.96 -12.00 6.38
N PRO A 313 20.86 -12.87 5.35
CA PRO A 313 19.67 -13.69 5.15
C PRO A 313 19.30 -14.55 6.36
N GLN A 314 20.29 -14.96 7.17
CA GLN A 314 20.06 -15.73 8.40
C GLN A 314 19.40 -14.89 9.49
N GLU A 315 19.81 -13.63 9.66
CA GLU A 315 19.18 -12.71 10.61
C GLU A 315 17.73 -12.43 10.20
N VAL A 316 17.48 -12.23 8.91
CA VAL A 316 16.11 -12.05 8.38
C VAL A 316 15.28 -13.31 8.61
N TRP A 317 15.81 -14.49 8.28
CA TRP A 317 15.12 -15.75 8.53
C TRP A 317 14.82 -15.96 10.01
N THR A 318 15.72 -15.51 10.89
CA THR A 318 15.51 -15.55 12.34
C THR A 318 14.29 -14.74 12.75
N MET A 319 13.89 -13.68 12.04
CA MET A 319 12.64 -12.96 12.35
C MET A 319 11.37 -13.79 12.07
N PHE A 320 11.43 -14.77 11.17
CA PHE A 320 10.26 -15.58 10.75
C PHE A 320 10.29 -17.03 11.25
N SER A 321 11.44 -17.51 11.72
CA SER A 321 11.62 -18.90 12.14
C SER A 321 10.81 -19.20 13.41
N PRO A 322 10.26 -20.43 13.53
CA PRO A 322 9.58 -20.87 14.75
C PRO A 322 10.50 -20.82 15.97
N LYS A 323 10.01 -20.25 17.07
CA LYS A 323 10.70 -20.13 18.36
C LYS A 323 9.72 -20.32 19.50
N LEU A 324 10.22 -20.48 20.72
CA LEU A 324 9.34 -20.48 21.90
C LEU A 324 8.75 -19.08 22.09
N PRO A 325 7.41 -18.92 22.06
CA PRO A 325 6.79 -17.63 22.29
C PRO A 325 6.94 -17.21 23.76
N HIS A 326 7.21 -15.93 24.00
CA HIS A 326 7.25 -15.34 25.32
C HIS A 326 5.84 -14.92 25.73
N LEU A 327 5.15 -15.75 26.53
CA LEU A 327 3.77 -15.52 26.98
C LEU A 327 3.68 -15.18 28.48
N ALA A 328 4.82 -15.02 29.16
CA ALA A 328 4.85 -14.52 30.53
C ALA A 328 4.76 -12.98 30.49
N GLY A 329 3.87 -12.40 31.31
CA GLY A 329 3.80 -10.95 31.47
C GLY A 329 5.07 -10.44 32.16
N PRO A 330 5.76 -9.40 31.64
CA PRO A 330 6.98 -8.89 32.26
C PRO A 330 6.70 -8.24 33.62
N GLU A 331 7.69 -8.29 34.52
CA GLU A 331 7.88 -7.19 35.47
C GLU A 331 8.32 -5.96 34.67
N GLN A 332 7.70 -4.79 34.86
CA GLN A 332 8.18 -3.54 34.27
C GLN A 332 9.56 -3.20 34.87
N VAL A 333 10.63 -3.66 34.23
CA VAL A 333 12.00 -3.33 34.60
C VAL A 333 12.51 -2.27 33.65
N MET A 334 12.85 -1.10 34.19
CA MET A 334 13.59 -0.08 33.42
C MET A 334 15.07 -0.47 33.43
N ILE A 335 15.65 -0.69 32.26
CA ILE A 335 17.06 -1.02 32.09
C ILE A 335 17.82 0.29 31.83
N GLU A 336 19.03 0.40 32.37
CA GLU A 336 19.92 1.52 32.05
C GLU A 336 20.26 1.51 30.55
N ALA A 337 20.10 2.66 29.91
CA ALA A 337 20.37 2.93 28.50
C ALA A 337 21.40 4.06 28.42
N PRO A 338 22.71 3.74 28.48
CA PRO A 338 23.78 4.72 28.45
C PRO A 338 23.72 5.62 27.21
N GLU A 339 23.19 5.12 26.09
CA GLU A 339 22.96 5.89 24.86
C GLU A 339 21.96 7.06 25.02
N LEU A 340 21.03 6.96 25.96
CA LEU A 340 20.03 7.99 26.28
C LEU A 340 20.48 8.90 27.42
N THR A 341 21.74 8.81 27.85
CA THR A 341 22.28 9.63 28.94
C THR A 341 22.23 11.10 28.55
N ASP A 342 21.60 11.91 29.40
CA ASP A 342 21.64 13.36 29.23
C ASP A 342 23.05 13.85 29.56
N LEU A 343 23.80 14.19 28.50
CA LEU A 343 25.17 14.65 28.57
C LEU A 343 25.34 15.97 29.34
N ARG A 344 24.26 16.74 29.57
CA ARG A 344 24.30 18.01 30.31
C ARG A 344 24.15 17.80 31.82
N THR A 345 23.38 16.80 32.22
CA THR A 345 23.08 16.52 33.64
C THR A 345 23.83 15.31 34.19
N GLY A 346 24.39 14.46 33.32
CA GLY A 346 25.06 13.22 33.70
C GLY A 346 24.09 12.11 34.14
N THR A 347 22.78 12.32 33.95
CA THR A 347 21.75 11.35 34.33
C THR A 347 21.72 10.21 33.32
N VAL A 348 22.03 8.99 33.77
CA VAL A 348 21.99 7.78 32.92
C VAL A 348 20.56 7.60 32.43
N GLY A 349 20.41 7.54 31.11
CA GLY A 349 19.11 7.28 30.48
C GLY A 349 18.62 5.89 30.88
N ARG A 350 17.30 5.70 30.92
CA ARG A 350 16.71 4.37 31.15
C ARG A 350 15.70 4.10 30.05
N LYS A 351 15.66 2.86 29.56
CA LYS A 351 14.67 2.38 28.59
C LYS A 351 13.87 1.21 29.17
N PRO A 352 12.60 1.04 28.78
CA PRO A 352 11.81 -0.12 29.20
C PRO A 352 12.46 -1.42 28.73
N ASP A 353 12.38 -2.48 29.54
CA ASP A 353 12.70 -3.83 29.08
C ASP A 353 11.79 -4.23 27.90
N MET A 354 12.42 -4.58 26.77
CA MET A 354 11.75 -4.92 25.51
C MET A 354 10.98 -6.25 25.57
N SER A 355 11.02 -6.96 26.71
CA SER A 355 10.20 -8.14 26.98
C SER A 355 8.70 -7.87 26.83
N TRP A 356 8.25 -6.63 27.08
CA TRP A 356 6.84 -6.24 26.93
C TRP A 356 6.37 -6.23 25.48
N ASP A 357 7.18 -5.68 24.57
CA ASP A 357 6.87 -5.67 23.14
C ASP A 357 6.82 -7.09 22.56
N ARG A 358 7.79 -7.94 22.95
CA ARG A 358 7.81 -9.36 22.56
C ARG A 358 6.60 -10.11 23.09
N PHE A 359 6.23 -9.89 24.35
CA PHE A 359 5.02 -10.47 24.95
C PHE A 359 3.77 -10.06 24.17
N ASN A 360 3.59 -8.77 23.90
CA ASN A 360 2.43 -8.26 23.17
C ASN A 360 2.31 -8.89 21.77
N HIS A 361 3.40 -8.96 21.02
CA HIS A 361 3.40 -9.60 19.71
C HIS A 361 3.08 -11.09 19.79
N ASN A 362 3.74 -11.85 20.67
CA ASN A 362 3.54 -13.30 20.77
C ASN A 362 2.12 -13.64 21.28
N ALA A 363 1.61 -12.91 22.27
CA ALA A 363 0.23 -13.07 22.76
C ALA A 363 -0.80 -12.72 21.67
N SER A 364 -0.56 -11.63 20.93
CA SER A 364 -1.37 -11.27 19.75
C SER A 364 -1.37 -12.39 18.70
N GLY A 365 -0.22 -13.01 18.45
CA GLY A 365 -0.09 -14.15 17.54
C GLY A 365 -0.97 -15.34 17.93
N VAL A 366 -0.98 -15.71 19.23
CA VAL A 366 -1.87 -16.75 19.75
C VAL A 366 -3.34 -16.41 19.49
N ILE A 367 -3.76 -15.18 19.80
CA ILE A 367 -5.15 -14.73 19.63
C ILE A 367 -5.55 -14.77 18.15
N VAL A 368 -4.70 -14.25 17.25
CA VAL A 368 -4.98 -14.22 15.81
C VAL A 368 -4.99 -15.65 15.21
N LEU A 369 -4.16 -16.57 15.69
CA LEU A 369 -4.19 -17.98 15.26
C LEU A 369 -5.47 -18.69 15.71
N ILE A 370 -5.91 -18.49 16.96
CA ILE A 370 -7.18 -19.01 17.45
C ILE A 370 -8.33 -18.44 16.59
N LEU A 371 -8.30 -17.14 16.32
CA LEU A 371 -9.29 -16.47 15.47
C LEU A 371 -9.34 -17.07 14.07
N ALA A 372 -8.20 -17.25 13.42
CA ALA A 372 -8.12 -17.86 12.09
C ALA A 372 -8.60 -19.33 12.10
N GLY A 373 -8.29 -20.08 13.16
CA GLY A 373 -8.79 -21.43 13.36
C GLY A 373 -10.32 -21.49 13.49
N LEU A 374 -10.92 -20.57 14.26
CA LEU A 374 -12.38 -20.44 14.36
C LEU A 374 -13.01 -20.03 13.03
N ALA A 375 -12.38 -19.11 12.30
CA ALA A 375 -12.83 -18.72 10.96
C ALA A 375 -12.78 -19.91 9.97
N LEU A 376 -11.78 -20.79 10.08
CA LEU A 376 -11.68 -22.01 9.28
C LEU A 376 -12.77 -23.03 9.64
N LEU A 377 -13.08 -23.18 10.94
CA LEU A 377 -14.19 -24.02 11.40
C LEU A 377 -15.54 -23.52 10.89
N ASP A 378 -15.77 -22.21 10.90
CA ASP A 378 -16.95 -21.58 10.31
C ASP A 378 -17.02 -21.81 8.80
N TRP A 379 -15.90 -21.61 8.08
CA TRP A 379 -15.79 -21.86 6.64
C TRP A 379 -16.13 -23.31 6.26
N SER A 380 -15.77 -24.29 7.12
CA SER A 380 -16.11 -25.70 6.90
C SER A 380 -17.61 -26.00 6.94
N GLY A 381 -18.41 -25.11 7.56
CA GLY A 381 -19.84 -25.27 7.77
C GLY A 381 -20.23 -26.32 8.81
N ARG A 382 -19.25 -27.00 9.44
CA ARG A 382 -19.50 -28.10 10.41
C ARG A 382 -19.79 -27.59 11.83
N VAL A 383 -19.28 -26.41 12.18
CA VAL A 383 -19.34 -25.86 13.54
C VAL A 383 -20.08 -24.52 13.52
N THR A 384 -21.39 -24.56 13.80
CA THR A 384 -22.26 -23.39 13.60
C THR A 384 -22.06 -22.26 14.60
N TRP A 385 -21.51 -22.51 15.79
CA TRP A 385 -21.21 -21.46 16.76
C TRP A 385 -19.95 -20.67 16.37
N ALA A 386 -19.07 -21.25 15.56
CA ALA A 386 -17.81 -20.63 15.14
C ALA A 386 -18.04 -19.35 14.32
N ARG A 387 -19.23 -19.12 13.77
CA ARG A 387 -19.65 -17.87 13.10
C ARG A 387 -19.44 -16.59 13.93
N HIS A 388 -19.29 -16.73 15.25
CA HIS A 388 -19.05 -15.62 16.17
C HIS A 388 -17.57 -15.29 16.38
N TRP A 389 -16.66 -15.95 15.66
CA TRP A 389 -15.23 -15.68 15.68
C TRP A 389 -14.84 -14.19 15.60
N PRO A 390 -15.56 -13.28 14.88
CA PRO A 390 -15.13 -11.88 14.84
C PRO A 390 -15.24 -11.16 16.19
N MET A 391 -16.00 -11.68 17.16
CA MET A 391 -16.03 -11.12 18.52
C MET A 391 -14.67 -11.23 19.23
N LEU A 392 -13.81 -12.17 18.81
CA LEU A 392 -12.47 -12.26 19.35
C LEU A 392 -11.61 -11.06 18.95
N PHE A 393 -11.84 -10.44 17.78
CA PHE A 393 -11.22 -9.16 17.44
C PHE A 393 -11.67 -8.03 18.38
N VAL A 394 -12.95 -8.01 18.80
CA VAL A 394 -13.45 -6.99 19.75
C VAL A 394 -12.80 -7.14 21.12
N ALA A 395 -12.61 -8.38 21.60
CA ALA A 395 -11.86 -8.62 22.83
C ALA A 395 -10.39 -8.22 22.66
N PHE A 396 -9.79 -8.56 21.52
CA PHE A 396 -8.40 -8.26 21.22
C PHE A 396 -8.13 -6.75 21.11
N SER A 397 -9.04 -5.96 20.55
CA SER A 397 -8.87 -4.49 20.46
C SER A 397 -8.77 -3.83 21.83
N LEU A 398 -9.52 -4.32 22.82
CA LEU A 398 -9.41 -3.84 24.20
C LEU A 398 -8.03 -4.15 24.78
N LEU A 399 -7.48 -5.33 24.48
CA LEU A 399 -6.12 -5.68 24.91
C LEU A 399 -5.08 -4.75 24.29
N ILE A 400 -5.18 -4.44 22.99
CA ILE A 400 -4.27 -3.49 22.34
C ILE A 400 -4.35 -2.11 23.00
N ILE A 401 -5.56 -1.57 23.22
CA ILE A 401 -5.72 -0.21 23.77
C ILE A 401 -5.18 -0.11 25.20
N VAL A 402 -5.33 -1.17 26.00
CA VAL A 402 -4.98 -1.16 27.42
C VAL A 402 -3.53 -1.59 27.68
N PHE A 403 -3.07 -2.66 27.01
CA PHE A 403 -1.79 -3.32 27.32
C PHE A 403 -0.66 -3.01 26.33
N ALA A 404 -0.93 -2.40 25.17
CA ALA A 404 0.16 -2.14 24.21
C ALA A 404 1.22 -1.18 24.78
N ASN A 405 0.83 -0.22 25.62
CA ASN A 405 1.71 0.81 26.16
C ASN A 405 1.59 0.85 27.70
N PRO A 406 2.41 0.09 28.44
CA PRO A 406 2.22 -0.11 29.88
C PRO A 406 2.65 1.13 30.70
N ASP A 407 3.47 2.00 30.13
CA ASP A 407 3.93 3.25 30.76
C ASP A 407 2.95 4.42 30.54
N HIS A 408 1.92 4.18 29.73
CA HIS A 408 0.92 5.16 29.33
C HIS A 408 -0.47 4.81 29.86
N TRP A 409 -1.35 5.81 29.83
CA TRP A 409 -2.76 5.62 30.17
C TRP A 409 -3.37 4.49 29.31
N PRO A 410 -4.15 3.56 29.90
CA PRO A 410 -4.74 3.61 31.24
C PRO A 410 -3.96 2.92 32.36
N LEU A 411 -2.88 2.18 32.06
CA LEU A 411 -2.16 1.37 33.06
C LEU A 411 -1.02 2.13 33.74
N GLY A 412 -0.30 2.93 32.96
CA GLY A 412 0.94 3.56 33.38
C GLY A 412 0.79 4.92 34.03
N PRO A 413 1.92 5.50 34.49
CA PRO A 413 1.93 6.78 35.18
C PRO A 413 1.64 7.97 34.26
N ALA A 414 1.88 7.88 32.94
CA ALA A 414 1.64 9.00 32.03
C ALA A 414 0.14 9.26 31.88
N SER A 415 -0.23 10.54 31.91
CA SER A 415 -1.61 10.97 31.75
C SER A 415 -2.14 10.72 30.34
N PHE A 416 -3.46 10.78 30.17
CA PHE A 416 -4.09 10.66 28.84
C PHE A 416 -3.53 11.68 27.84
N TRP A 417 -3.31 12.93 28.25
CA TRP A 417 -2.85 13.99 27.36
C TRP A 417 -1.38 13.86 26.98
N GLU A 418 -0.52 13.41 27.89
CA GLU A 418 0.87 13.08 27.59
C GLU A 418 0.94 11.87 26.64
N SER A 419 0.09 10.88 26.87
CA SER A 419 0.00 9.69 26.02
C SER A 419 -0.45 10.04 24.59
N PHE A 420 -1.38 10.99 24.42
CA PHE A 420 -1.82 11.45 23.10
C PHE A 420 -0.72 12.19 22.31
N GLN A 421 0.34 12.67 22.98
CA GLN A 421 1.48 13.29 22.32
C GLN A 421 2.50 12.25 21.81
N SER A 422 2.41 10.99 22.29
CA SER A 422 3.23 9.89 21.80
C SER A 422 2.67 9.32 20.50
N THR A 423 3.48 9.38 19.43
CA THR A 423 3.12 8.82 18.12
C THR A 423 2.83 7.32 18.21
N GLU A 424 3.61 6.58 19.00
CA GLU A 424 3.47 5.14 19.20
C GLU A 424 2.12 4.80 19.85
N VAL A 425 1.76 5.51 20.93
CA VAL A 425 0.48 5.28 21.63
C VAL A 425 -0.70 5.56 20.69
N VAL A 426 -0.64 6.67 19.94
CA VAL A 426 -1.69 7.01 18.97
C VAL A 426 -1.80 5.93 17.89
N GLN A 427 -0.68 5.38 17.41
CA GLN A 427 -0.69 4.27 16.45
C GLN A 427 -1.32 3.00 17.04
N HIS A 428 -0.98 2.62 18.27
CA HIS A 428 -1.59 1.48 18.96
C HIS A 428 -3.11 1.67 19.18
N TRP A 429 -3.55 2.87 19.57
CA TRP A 429 -4.98 3.16 19.72
C TRP A 429 -5.73 3.14 18.39
N LEU A 430 -5.13 3.68 17.32
CA LEU A 430 -5.69 3.60 15.97
C LEU A 430 -5.78 2.14 15.50
N ALA A 431 -4.74 1.34 15.73
CA ALA A 431 -4.73 -0.10 15.43
C ALA A 431 -5.84 -0.83 16.22
N GLY A 432 -5.99 -0.54 17.52
CA GLY A 432 -7.09 -1.04 18.34
C GLY A 432 -8.46 -0.68 17.77
N GLY A 433 -8.65 0.56 17.33
CA GLY A 433 -9.88 1.01 16.66
C GLY A 433 -10.17 0.26 15.35
N VAL A 434 -9.14 0.01 14.53
CA VAL A 434 -9.27 -0.79 13.30
C VAL A 434 -9.66 -2.23 13.63
N VAL A 435 -8.98 -2.85 14.60
CA VAL A 435 -9.26 -4.22 15.05
C VAL A 435 -10.68 -4.34 15.63
N PHE A 436 -11.13 -3.37 16.41
CA PHE A 436 -12.51 -3.30 16.89
C PHE A 436 -13.49 -3.28 15.71
N GLY A 437 -13.23 -2.43 14.72
CA GLY A 437 -14.03 -2.35 13.50
C GLY A 437 -14.08 -3.67 12.73
N LEU A 438 -12.94 -4.34 12.55
CA LEU A 438 -12.87 -5.67 11.93
C LEU A 438 -13.79 -6.66 12.63
N GLY A 439 -13.74 -6.72 13.96
CA GLY A 439 -14.59 -7.63 14.74
C GLY A 439 -16.08 -7.27 14.70
N TRP A 440 -16.40 -6.02 15.04
CA TRP A 440 -17.78 -5.57 15.21
C TRP A 440 -18.58 -5.63 13.91
N PHE A 441 -18.04 -5.08 12.81
CA PHE A 441 -18.76 -5.01 11.55
C PHE A 441 -18.88 -6.37 10.85
N GLU A 442 -17.87 -7.24 10.95
CA GLU A 442 -17.94 -8.59 10.40
C GLU A 442 -18.94 -9.46 11.17
N TRP A 443 -18.96 -9.37 12.51
CA TRP A 443 -19.97 -10.05 13.32
C TRP A 443 -21.38 -9.54 13.00
N TRP A 444 -21.56 -8.23 12.89
CA TRP A 444 -22.84 -7.62 12.56
C TRP A 444 -23.33 -8.04 11.17
N ALA A 445 -22.45 -8.01 10.17
CA ALA A 445 -22.72 -8.45 8.80
C ALA A 445 -23.19 -9.93 8.73
N ARG A 446 -22.67 -10.78 9.62
CA ARG A 446 -23.03 -12.20 9.70
C ARG A 446 -24.33 -12.46 10.44
N ARG A 447 -24.62 -11.70 11.50
CA ARG A 447 -25.82 -11.89 12.32
C ARG A 447 -27.08 -11.36 11.66
N CYS A 448 -26.98 -10.20 11.01
CA CYS A 448 -28.13 -9.51 10.45
C CYS A 448 -28.18 -9.72 8.94
N GLN A 449 -28.99 -10.68 8.46
CA GLN A 449 -29.22 -10.85 7.00
C GLN A 449 -29.79 -9.59 6.35
N ALA A 450 -30.53 -8.77 7.10
CA ALA A 450 -31.06 -7.47 6.70
C ALA A 450 -30.05 -6.30 6.83
N ALA A 451 -28.82 -6.54 7.31
CA ALA A 451 -27.78 -5.52 7.29
C ALA A 451 -27.54 -5.07 5.85
N SER A 452 -27.37 -3.75 5.66
CA SER A 452 -27.18 -3.16 4.34
C SER A 452 -25.99 -3.83 3.62
N SER A 453 -26.09 -3.92 2.29
CA SER A 453 -25.02 -4.51 1.47
C SER A 453 -23.64 -3.89 1.72
N HIS A 454 -23.58 -2.64 2.19
CA HIS A 454 -22.36 -1.90 2.44
C HIS A 454 -21.60 -2.37 3.70
N VAL A 455 -22.29 -2.81 4.75
CA VAL A 455 -21.64 -3.23 6.01
C VAL A 455 -20.70 -4.42 5.78
N ARG A 456 -21.08 -5.33 4.88
CA ARG A 456 -20.28 -6.52 4.51
C ARG A 456 -18.90 -6.16 3.95
N PHE A 457 -18.74 -4.96 3.39
CA PHE A 457 -17.47 -4.52 2.81
C PHE A 457 -16.58 -3.79 3.82
N VAL A 458 -17.05 -3.48 5.03
CA VAL A 458 -16.22 -2.77 6.02
C VAL A 458 -15.02 -3.62 6.43
N PHE A 459 -15.20 -4.91 6.67
CA PHE A 459 -14.09 -5.82 7.00
C PHE A 459 -12.98 -5.82 5.94
N PRO A 460 -13.24 -6.16 4.65
CA PRO A 460 -12.18 -6.16 3.65
C PRO A 460 -11.57 -4.77 3.44
N ILE A 461 -12.34 -3.68 3.55
CA ILE A 461 -11.81 -2.31 3.45
C ILE A 461 -10.82 -2.02 4.57
N LEU A 462 -11.16 -2.38 5.81
CA LEU A 462 -10.28 -2.19 6.96
C LEU A 462 -9.00 -3.04 6.86
N CYS A 463 -9.10 -4.29 6.38
CA CYS A 463 -7.92 -5.11 6.10
C CYS A 463 -7.00 -4.47 5.05
N ILE A 464 -7.58 -3.98 3.93
CA ILE A 464 -6.83 -3.31 2.86
C ILE A 464 -6.19 -2.02 3.37
N ALA A 465 -6.97 -1.17 4.05
CA ALA A 465 -6.49 0.11 4.55
C ALA A 465 -5.41 -0.07 5.62
N GLY A 466 -5.65 -0.95 6.61
CA GLY A 466 -4.66 -1.29 7.63
C GLY A 466 -3.40 -1.90 7.03
N GLY A 467 -3.54 -2.80 6.05
CA GLY A 467 -2.40 -3.37 5.33
C GLY A 467 -1.59 -2.33 4.56
N ILE A 468 -2.23 -1.41 3.85
CA ILE A 468 -1.55 -0.30 3.15
C ILE A 468 -0.84 0.62 4.14
N ILE A 469 -1.51 1.01 5.24
CA ILE A 469 -0.90 1.85 6.28
C ILE A 469 0.36 1.18 6.84
N LEU A 470 0.26 -0.12 7.13
CA LEU A 470 1.39 -0.91 7.65
C LEU A 470 2.53 -1.03 6.64
N LEU A 471 2.24 -1.15 5.34
CA LEU A 471 3.26 -1.11 4.28
C LEU A 471 3.93 0.26 4.18
N THR A 472 3.21 1.33 4.52
CA THR A 472 3.73 2.71 4.44
C THR A 472 4.42 3.18 5.71
N HIS A 473 4.35 2.40 6.77
CA HIS A 473 5.01 2.69 8.02
C HIS A 473 6.52 2.38 7.89
N SER A 474 7.35 3.39 8.11
CA SER A 474 8.82 3.26 8.17
C SER A 474 9.32 3.72 9.54
N HIS A 475 10.22 2.95 10.12
CA HIS A 475 11.00 3.37 11.29
C HIS A 475 12.14 4.30 10.85
N SER A 476 12.85 4.92 11.80
CA SER A 476 13.81 6.00 11.54
C SER A 476 15.05 5.51 10.75
N ILE A 477 16.05 6.37 10.55
CA ILE A 477 17.24 6.10 9.70
C ILE A 477 18.48 5.80 10.55
N ASN A 478 18.38 5.89 11.89
CA ASN A 478 19.55 5.91 12.76
C ASN A 478 20.16 4.52 12.96
N GLU A 479 19.38 3.43 12.85
CA GLU A 479 19.85 2.04 12.96
C GLU A 479 19.28 1.16 11.84
N LEU A 480 19.77 1.40 10.61
CA LEU A 480 19.29 0.78 9.38
C LEU A 480 19.06 -0.74 9.45
N LYS A 481 19.90 -1.50 10.16
CA LYS A 481 19.80 -2.96 10.27
C LYS A 481 18.71 -3.40 11.26
N THR A 482 18.76 -2.88 12.48
CA THR A 482 17.82 -3.20 13.56
C THR A 482 16.40 -2.82 13.14
N GLU A 483 16.24 -1.60 12.62
CA GLU A 483 14.98 -1.06 12.12
C GLU A 483 14.45 -1.87 10.92
N PHE A 484 15.35 -2.26 10.01
CA PHE A 484 14.98 -3.15 8.90
C PHE A 484 14.43 -4.50 9.38
N LEU A 485 15.07 -5.14 10.37
CA LEU A 485 14.63 -6.45 10.87
C LEU A 485 13.22 -6.37 11.47
N VAL A 486 12.92 -5.34 12.26
CA VAL A 486 11.55 -5.09 12.77
C VAL A 486 10.59 -4.77 11.62
N GLN A 487 10.99 -3.89 10.71
CA GLN A 487 10.15 -3.49 9.58
C GLN A 487 9.82 -4.69 8.66
N SER A 488 10.72 -5.68 8.56
CA SER A 488 10.53 -6.83 7.69
C SER A 488 9.26 -7.64 8.02
N THR A 489 8.96 -7.80 9.32
CA THR A 489 7.76 -8.49 9.78
C THR A 489 6.51 -7.65 9.55
N HIS A 490 6.57 -6.33 9.81
CA HIS A 490 5.48 -5.39 9.58
C HIS A 490 5.08 -5.33 8.10
N VAL A 491 6.06 -5.22 7.21
CA VAL A 491 5.84 -5.20 5.76
C VAL A 491 5.22 -6.52 5.27
N ALA A 492 5.67 -7.66 5.79
CA ALA A 492 5.08 -8.96 5.48
C ALA A 492 3.62 -9.06 5.95
N MET A 493 3.32 -8.61 7.17
CA MET A 493 1.96 -8.55 7.71
C MET A 493 1.07 -7.58 6.93
N GLY A 494 1.60 -6.43 6.49
CA GLY A 494 0.88 -5.45 5.69
C GLY A 494 0.48 -6.01 4.33
N TRP A 495 1.41 -6.70 3.68
CA TRP A 495 1.15 -7.44 2.43
C TRP A 495 0.05 -8.50 2.61
N LEU A 496 0.15 -9.33 3.66
CA LEU A 496 -0.87 -10.33 3.98
C LEU A 496 -2.22 -9.69 4.33
N GLY A 497 -2.25 -8.54 5.00
CA GLY A 497 -3.47 -7.79 5.32
C GLY A 497 -4.21 -7.31 4.06
N VAL A 498 -3.47 -6.78 3.08
CA VAL A 498 -4.03 -6.44 1.76
C VAL A 498 -4.60 -7.67 1.07
N LEU A 499 -3.85 -8.79 1.05
CA LEU A 499 -4.30 -10.05 0.44
C LEU A 499 -5.53 -10.64 1.14
N ALA A 500 -5.59 -10.58 2.48
CA ALA A 500 -6.74 -11.02 3.26
C ALA A 500 -7.99 -10.22 2.88
N GLY A 501 -7.87 -8.89 2.79
CA GLY A 501 -8.96 -8.02 2.36
C GLY A 501 -9.39 -8.28 0.91
N CYS A 502 -8.45 -8.48 -0.02
CA CYS A 502 -8.74 -8.87 -1.40
C CYS A 502 -9.49 -10.21 -1.49
N GLY A 503 -9.06 -11.22 -0.72
CA GLY A 503 -9.72 -12.53 -0.66
C GLY A 503 -11.16 -12.43 -0.18
N ARG A 504 -11.38 -11.68 0.91
CA ARG A 504 -12.74 -11.45 1.44
C ARG A 504 -13.60 -10.61 0.49
N TRP A 505 -13.03 -9.61 -0.18
CA TRP A 505 -13.73 -8.81 -1.19
C TRP A 505 -14.25 -9.66 -2.35
N MET A 506 -13.46 -10.64 -2.79
CA MET A 506 -13.83 -11.61 -3.82
C MET A 506 -14.86 -12.61 -3.33
N GLU A 507 -14.69 -13.16 -2.12
CA GLU A 507 -15.63 -14.11 -1.51
C GLU A 507 -17.06 -13.56 -1.48
N LEU A 508 -17.22 -12.27 -1.17
CA LEU A 508 -18.53 -11.63 -1.04
C LEU A 508 -19.28 -11.43 -2.37
N GLN A 509 -18.58 -11.47 -3.51
CA GLN A 509 -19.14 -11.07 -4.80
C GLN A 509 -19.08 -12.17 -5.87
N LEU A 510 -18.08 -13.05 -5.82
CA LEU A 510 -17.94 -14.12 -6.81
C LEU A 510 -19.01 -15.22 -6.59
N PRO A 511 -19.37 -15.96 -7.65
CA PRO A 511 -20.13 -17.19 -7.48
C PRO A 511 -19.24 -18.33 -6.92
N PRO A 512 -19.82 -19.35 -6.25
CA PRO A 512 -19.12 -20.60 -5.96
C PRO A 512 -18.73 -21.35 -7.27
N PRO A 513 -17.60 -22.08 -7.31
CA PRO A 513 -16.68 -22.38 -6.19
C PRO A 513 -15.64 -21.28 -5.91
N GLN A 514 -15.49 -20.28 -6.78
CA GLN A 514 -14.43 -19.26 -6.66
C GLN A 514 -14.55 -18.48 -5.35
N ALA A 515 -15.78 -18.15 -4.95
CA ALA A 515 -16.05 -17.47 -3.67
C ALA A 515 -15.45 -18.21 -2.46
N ARG A 516 -15.69 -19.53 -2.38
CA ARG A 516 -15.19 -20.36 -1.27
C ARG A 516 -13.67 -20.42 -1.24
N MET A 517 -13.02 -20.51 -2.40
CA MET A 517 -11.56 -20.50 -2.51
C MET A 517 -10.97 -19.16 -2.08
N ALA A 518 -11.59 -18.04 -2.47
CA ALA A 518 -11.17 -16.71 -2.07
C ALA A 518 -11.33 -16.46 -0.56
N GLY A 519 -12.40 -16.97 0.04
CA GLY A 519 -12.60 -16.94 1.49
C GLY A 519 -11.53 -17.74 2.25
N LEU A 520 -11.22 -18.96 1.77
CA LEU A 520 -10.15 -19.76 2.36
C LEU A 520 -8.78 -19.07 2.25
N PHE A 521 -8.49 -18.45 1.10
CA PHE A 521 -7.28 -17.66 0.90
C PHE A 521 -7.17 -16.49 1.91
N SER A 522 -8.29 -15.79 2.16
CA SER A 522 -8.35 -14.72 3.17
C SER A 522 -8.02 -15.22 4.57
N ILE A 523 -8.60 -16.36 4.97
CA ILE A 523 -8.37 -16.98 6.28
C ILE A 523 -6.90 -17.41 6.43
N ILE A 524 -6.31 -18.01 5.38
CA ILE A 524 -4.90 -18.41 5.38
C ILE A 524 -3.99 -17.19 5.55
N ALA A 525 -4.27 -16.07 4.87
CA ALA A 525 -3.49 -14.85 5.02
C ALA A 525 -3.53 -14.32 6.47
N ILE A 526 -4.70 -14.32 7.12
CA ILE A 526 -4.84 -13.94 8.54
C ILE A 526 -4.08 -14.92 9.45
N MET A 527 -4.14 -16.21 9.17
CA MET A 527 -3.40 -17.23 9.91
C MET A 527 -1.88 -17.01 9.83
N LEU A 528 -1.37 -16.62 8.65
CA LEU A 528 0.05 -16.30 8.46
C LEU A 528 0.47 -15.03 9.21
N VAL A 529 -0.41 -14.03 9.34
CA VAL A 529 -0.16 -12.86 10.22
C VAL A 529 0.00 -13.32 11.67
N GLY A 530 -0.91 -14.17 12.16
CA GLY A 530 -0.82 -14.75 13.51
C GLY A 530 0.47 -15.56 13.71
N TRP A 531 0.92 -16.28 12.69
CA TRP A 531 2.18 -17.02 12.71
C TRP A 531 3.41 -16.11 12.84
N ILE A 532 3.47 -15.01 12.09
CA ILE A 532 4.56 -14.02 12.18
C ILE A 532 4.61 -13.41 13.57
N LEU A 533 3.45 -13.00 14.11
CA LEU A 533 3.34 -12.42 15.45
C LEU A 533 3.76 -13.39 16.56
N LEU A 534 3.37 -14.67 16.43
CA LEU A 534 3.67 -15.71 17.43
C LEU A 534 5.19 -15.91 17.61
N PHE A 535 5.97 -15.76 16.54
CA PHE A 535 7.42 -16.00 16.56
C PHE A 535 8.27 -14.73 16.45
N TYR A 536 7.62 -13.57 16.57
CA TYR A 536 8.28 -12.28 16.62
C TYR A 536 9.29 -12.22 17.77
N ILE A 537 10.43 -11.58 17.48
CA ILE A 537 11.49 -11.29 18.44
C ILE A 537 11.98 -9.85 18.24
N ASN A 538 12.57 -9.28 19.27
CA ASN A 538 13.23 -7.99 19.16
C ASN A 538 14.71 -8.18 18.79
N PRO A 539 15.21 -7.54 17.70
CA PRO A 539 16.57 -7.74 17.20
C PRO A 539 17.69 -7.09 18.06
N GLU A 540 17.39 -6.19 19.00
CA GLU A 540 18.41 -5.52 19.84
C GLU A 540 19.08 -6.43 20.90
N LEU A 541 18.58 -7.65 21.09
CA LEU A 541 19.14 -8.59 22.07
C LEU A 541 19.83 -9.76 21.35
N PRO A 542 21.17 -9.89 21.42
CA PRO A 542 21.73 -11.22 21.51
C PRO A 542 21.07 -11.87 22.72
N GLU A 543 20.49 -13.08 22.57
CA GLU A 543 20.15 -13.86 23.75
C GLU A 543 21.41 -13.92 24.63
N PRO A 544 21.30 -13.72 25.96
CA PRO A 544 22.42 -14.04 26.82
C PRO A 544 22.74 -15.51 26.55
N VAL A 545 23.90 -15.75 25.93
CA VAL A 545 24.47 -17.08 25.77
C VAL A 545 24.33 -17.74 27.13
N GLY A 546 23.55 -18.82 27.16
CA GLY A 546 23.08 -19.44 28.39
C GLY A 546 24.20 -19.49 29.42
N SER A 547 23.87 -19.08 30.64
CA SER A 547 24.75 -19.12 31.80
C SER A 547 25.56 -20.41 31.79
N ALA A 548 26.78 -20.33 31.24
CA ALA A 548 27.79 -21.34 31.46
C ALA A 548 28.04 -21.22 32.96
N SER A 549 27.58 -22.24 33.67
CA SER A 549 27.93 -22.49 35.06
C SER A 549 29.44 -22.36 35.19
N ILE A 550 29.89 -21.22 35.72
CA ILE A 550 31.22 -21.10 36.29
C ILE A 550 31.13 -21.82 37.65
N GLU A 551 31.22 -23.14 37.61
CA GLU A 551 31.75 -23.93 38.71
C GLU A 551 32.97 -24.67 38.17
N GLY A 552 34.13 -24.36 38.76
CA GLY A 552 35.45 -24.85 38.40
C GLY A 552 36.52 -23.92 38.90
#